data_AF-A0A9X6ACC7-F1
#
_entry.id   AF-A0A9X6ACC7-F1
#
_cell.length_a   1.000
_cell.length_b   1.000
_cell.length_c   1.000
_cell.angle_alpha   90.00
_cell.angle_beta   90.00
_cell.angle_gamma   90.00
#
_symmetry.space_group_name_H-M   'P 1'
#
loop_
_entity.id
_entity.type
_entity.pdbx_description
1 polymer ?
#
loop_
_entity_poly.entity_id
_entity_poly.type
_entity_poly.pdbx_seq_one_letter_code
_entity_poly.pdbx_strand_id
1 'polypeptide(L)'
;MIRLTDLGTDSVRRRLLAEGRDAPLIGELAQASPAGLLGVLADHYDPESARAELAAWIAVHGDRSAALEQLVHAVRTMRFRTRAEAMLDVLVSSLDDGELLLRSLRSDSWLAPTALSLLARREILTPEDLTEPESLLMVAESLLQLCEATGADGVREVLRQQGREAEEALRAALASGHPDREGLADLQALADLQALAERVRRERKAHVGLVQQRGHRENGRRGGRRRR
;
A
#
# COMPACT_ATOMS: atom_id res chain seq x y z
N MET A 1 38.75 -12.07 4.87
CA MET A 1 37.41 -12.69 4.71
C MET A 1 37.55 -14.16 5.08
N ILE A 2 36.81 -14.66 6.06
CA ILE A 2 36.84 -16.08 6.47
C ILE A 2 35.73 -16.78 5.69
N ARG A 3 36.07 -17.79 4.87
CA ARG A 3 35.09 -18.66 4.21
C ARG A 3 34.87 -19.91 5.07
N LEU A 4 33.63 -20.17 5.46
CA LEU A 4 33.25 -21.42 6.12
C LEU A 4 33.23 -22.54 5.08
N THR A 5 33.49 -23.77 5.54
CA THR A 5 33.19 -24.99 4.77
C THR A 5 31.68 -25.24 4.75
N ASP A 6 31.18 -26.10 3.87
CA ASP A 6 29.75 -26.41 3.79
C ASP A 6 29.20 -26.95 5.14
N LEU A 7 29.96 -27.82 5.80
CA LEU A 7 29.66 -28.31 7.15
C LEU A 7 29.69 -27.20 8.21
N GLY A 8 30.62 -26.25 8.07
CA GLY A 8 30.70 -25.08 8.95
C GLY A 8 29.50 -24.16 8.78
N THR A 9 29.06 -23.96 7.53
CA THR A 9 27.88 -23.16 7.18
C THR A 9 26.61 -23.80 7.74
N ASP A 10 26.43 -25.11 7.57
CA ASP A 10 25.28 -25.83 8.11
C ASP A 10 25.23 -25.82 9.65
N SER A 11 26.38 -25.98 10.30
CA SER A 11 26.48 -25.93 11.77
C SER A 11 26.14 -24.55 12.34
N VAL A 12 26.63 -23.48 11.70
CA VAL A 12 26.31 -22.10 12.07
C VAL A 12 24.83 -21.81 11.83
N ARG A 13 24.30 -22.26 10.69
CA ARG A 13 22.89 -22.11 10.36
C ARG A 13 21.98 -22.77 11.40
N ARG A 14 22.23 -24.04 11.75
CA ARG A 14 21.43 -24.76 12.75
C ARG A 14 21.41 -24.01 14.09
N ARG A 15 22.52 -23.39 14.45
CA ARG A 15 22.60 -22.55 15.65
C ARG A 15 21.79 -21.26 15.52
N LEU A 16 21.89 -20.55 14.40
CA LEU A 16 21.10 -19.32 14.15
C LEU A 16 19.60 -19.61 14.19
N LEU A 17 19.16 -20.71 13.56
CA LEU A 17 17.76 -21.15 13.60
C LEU A 17 17.31 -21.53 15.01
N ALA A 18 18.17 -22.22 15.79
CA ALA A 18 17.88 -22.54 17.19
C ALA A 18 17.77 -21.30 18.09
N GLU A 19 18.41 -20.20 17.70
CA GLU A 19 18.30 -18.88 18.34
C GLU A 19 17.10 -18.07 17.82
N GLY A 20 16.26 -18.64 16.93
CA GLY A 20 15.11 -17.98 16.32
C GLY A 20 15.48 -16.92 15.28
N ARG A 21 16.71 -16.95 14.76
CA ARG A 21 17.18 -16.04 13.71
C ARG A 21 16.98 -16.66 12.33
N ASP A 22 16.64 -15.83 11.35
CA ASP A 22 16.60 -16.26 9.95
C ASP A 22 18.00 -16.55 9.42
N ALA A 23 18.17 -17.74 8.85
CA ALA A 23 19.36 -18.16 8.15
C ALA A 23 18.96 -18.99 6.92
N PRO A 24 18.44 -18.34 5.86
CA PRO A 24 17.95 -19.04 4.67
C PRO A 24 19.09 -19.70 3.89
N LEU A 25 18.85 -20.87 3.27
CA LEU A 25 19.79 -21.49 2.32
C LEU A 25 19.22 -21.49 0.91
N ILE A 26 20.11 -21.27 -0.07
CA ILE A 26 19.79 -21.41 -1.49
C ILE A 26 19.37 -22.86 -1.78
N GLY A 27 18.22 -23.03 -2.44
CA GLY A 27 17.59 -24.28 -2.79
C GLY A 27 16.48 -24.73 -1.84
N GLU A 28 16.28 -24.06 -0.70
CA GLU A 28 15.22 -24.43 0.25
C GLU A 28 13.82 -24.11 -0.27
N LEU A 29 13.72 -23.10 -1.13
CA LEU A 29 12.46 -22.65 -1.68
C LEU A 29 12.09 -23.38 -2.98
N ALA A 30 12.91 -24.31 -3.46
CA ALA A 30 12.73 -24.97 -4.76
C ALA A 30 11.41 -25.77 -4.92
N GLN A 31 10.68 -26.04 -3.84
CA GLN A 31 9.36 -26.69 -3.85
C GLN A 31 8.27 -25.81 -3.19
N ALA A 32 8.59 -24.56 -2.86
CA ALA A 32 7.64 -23.63 -2.27
C ALA A 32 6.56 -23.25 -3.29
N SER A 33 5.37 -22.93 -2.79
CA SER A 33 4.34 -22.30 -3.64
C SER A 33 4.84 -20.97 -4.18
N PRO A 34 4.36 -20.49 -5.35
CA PRO A 34 4.84 -19.24 -5.95
C PRO A 34 4.67 -18.03 -5.00
N ALA A 35 3.56 -17.97 -4.27
CA ALA A 35 3.33 -16.92 -3.26
C ALA A 35 4.28 -17.05 -2.06
N GLY A 36 4.55 -18.28 -1.61
CA GLY A 36 5.49 -18.56 -0.52
C GLY A 36 6.93 -18.18 -0.89
N LEU A 37 7.37 -18.54 -2.10
CA LEU A 37 8.66 -18.14 -2.65
C LEU A 37 8.80 -16.61 -2.64
N LEU A 38 7.94 -15.90 -3.37
CA LEU A 38 8.06 -14.45 -3.53
C LEU A 38 7.94 -13.71 -2.20
N GLY A 39 7.10 -14.21 -1.28
CA GLY A 39 6.99 -13.64 0.06
C GLY A 39 8.29 -13.77 0.87
N VAL A 40 8.89 -14.96 0.89
CA VAL A 40 10.16 -15.19 1.62
C VAL A 40 11.30 -14.40 0.97
N LEU A 41 11.36 -14.35 -0.37
CA LEU A 41 12.38 -13.57 -1.07
C LEU A 41 12.27 -12.08 -0.77
N ALA A 42 11.04 -11.54 -0.71
CA ALA A 42 10.82 -10.12 -0.42
C ALA A 42 11.23 -9.72 1.02
N ASP A 43 11.13 -10.63 1.98
CA ASP A 43 11.37 -10.32 3.40
C ASP A 43 12.79 -10.63 3.88
N HIS A 44 13.40 -11.70 3.36
CA HIS A 44 14.56 -12.33 4.02
C HIS A 44 15.81 -12.45 3.14
N TYR A 45 15.71 -12.22 1.84
CA TYR A 45 16.81 -12.42 0.91
C TYR A 45 17.39 -11.10 0.41
N ASP A 46 18.72 -11.05 0.30
CA ASP A 46 19.38 -9.99 -0.44
C ASP A 46 19.17 -10.19 -1.97
N PRO A 47 19.39 -9.15 -2.80
CA PRO A 47 19.07 -9.21 -4.22
C PRO A 47 19.82 -10.29 -5.01
N GLU A 48 21.06 -10.63 -4.64
CA GLU A 48 21.84 -11.65 -5.35
C GLU A 48 21.32 -13.04 -5.02
N SER A 49 21.07 -13.31 -3.74
CA SER A 49 20.50 -14.57 -3.28
C SER A 49 19.08 -14.79 -3.80
N ALA A 50 18.27 -13.72 -3.86
CA ALA A 50 16.90 -13.79 -4.41
C ALA A 50 16.90 -14.16 -5.90
N ARG A 51 17.82 -13.61 -6.69
CA ARG A 51 18.00 -13.98 -8.10
C ARG A 51 18.37 -15.45 -8.26
N ALA A 52 19.32 -15.93 -7.45
CA ALA A 52 19.75 -17.32 -7.50
C ALA A 52 18.61 -18.29 -7.15
N GLU A 53 17.83 -17.99 -6.11
CA GLU A 53 16.67 -18.79 -5.71
C GLU A 53 15.55 -18.79 -6.75
N LEU A 54 15.21 -17.62 -7.29
CA LEU A 54 14.19 -17.53 -8.32
C LEU A 54 14.57 -18.35 -9.56
N ALA A 55 15.84 -18.27 -9.99
CA ALA A 55 16.34 -19.04 -11.11
C ALA A 55 16.29 -20.56 -10.83
N ALA A 56 16.66 -20.99 -9.61
CA ALA A 56 16.57 -22.37 -9.19
C ALA A 56 15.11 -22.87 -9.16
N TRP A 57 14.19 -22.05 -8.64
CA TRP A 57 12.77 -22.36 -8.60
C TRP A 57 12.18 -22.54 -10.01
N ILE A 58 12.47 -21.61 -10.93
CA ILE A 58 12.02 -21.68 -12.33
C ILE A 58 12.55 -22.95 -13.00
N ALA A 59 13.83 -23.29 -12.80
CA ALA A 59 14.44 -24.48 -13.39
C ALA A 59 13.75 -25.79 -12.95
N VAL A 60 13.20 -25.83 -11.73
CA VAL A 60 12.48 -26.99 -11.20
C VAL A 60 11.03 -27.05 -11.70
N HIS A 61 10.38 -25.89 -11.89
CA HIS A 61 8.95 -25.79 -12.22
C HIS A 61 8.65 -25.78 -13.73
N GLY A 62 9.66 -26.03 -14.57
CA GLY A 62 9.50 -26.32 -16.00
C GLY A 62 9.79 -25.12 -16.89
N ASP A 63 8.94 -24.90 -17.89
CA ASP A 63 9.13 -23.82 -18.87
C ASP A 63 9.08 -22.43 -18.20
N ARG A 64 9.99 -21.55 -18.61
CA ARG A 64 10.14 -20.21 -18.03
C ARG A 64 8.85 -19.40 -18.13
N SER A 65 8.11 -19.51 -19.25
CA SER A 65 6.86 -18.76 -19.43
C SER A 65 5.80 -19.25 -18.45
N ALA A 66 5.62 -20.56 -18.34
CA ALA A 66 4.66 -21.16 -17.41
C ALA A 66 5.00 -20.87 -15.94
N ALA A 67 6.28 -20.85 -15.59
CA ALA A 67 6.74 -20.47 -14.25
C ALA A 67 6.45 -18.99 -13.96
N LEU A 68 6.72 -18.09 -14.92
CA LEU A 68 6.48 -16.67 -14.77
C LEU A 68 4.98 -16.35 -14.64
N GLU A 69 4.12 -17.02 -15.41
CA GLU A 69 2.67 -16.90 -15.29
C GLU A 69 2.18 -17.27 -13.89
N GLN A 70 2.73 -18.33 -13.29
CA GLN A 70 2.38 -18.72 -11.91
C GLN A 70 2.82 -17.68 -10.88
N LEU A 71 4.01 -17.09 -11.05
CA LEU A 71 4.53 -16.06 -10.16
C LEU A 71 3.72 -14.77 -10.25
N VAL A 72 3.40 -14.32 -11.47
CA VAL A 72 2.53 -13.15 -11.70
C VAL A 72 1.12 -13.42 -11.17
N HIS A 73 0.60 -14.63 -11.33
CA HIS A 73 -0.70 -15.02 -10.77
C HIS A 73 -0.70 -14.99 -9.23
N ALA A 74 0.40 -15.38 -8.59
CA ALA A 74 0.53 -15.27 -7.14
C ALA A 74 0.53 -13.82 -6.65
N VAL A 75 1.18 -12.91 -7.38
CA VAL A 75 1.07 -11.46 -7.10
C VAL A 75 -0.38 -11.00 -7.27
N ARG A 76 -1.06 -11.41 -8.34
CA ARG A 76 -2.45 -11.01 -8.65
C ARG A 76 -3.45 -11.43 -7.58
N THR A 77 -3.27 -12.63 -7.01
CA THR A 77 -4.19 -13.20 -6.00
C THR A 77 -3.85 -12.77 -4.57
N MET A 78 -2.77 -12.01 -4.38
CA MET A 78 -2.37 -11.53 -3.06
C MET A 78 -3.38 -10.50 -2.54
N ARG A 79 -3.89 -10.72 -1.32
CA ARG A 79 -4.93 -9.87 -0.71
C ARG A 79 -4.40 -8.50 -0.26
N PHE A 80 -3.15 -8.43 0.17
CA PHE A 80 -2.54 -7.19 0.68
C PHE A 80 -1.73 -6.52 -0.42
N ARG A 81 -2.03 -5.24 -0.69
CA ARG A 81 -1.42 -4.46 -1.77
C ARG A 81 0.04 -4.21 -1.54
N THR A 82 0.41 -3.85 -0.32
CA THR A 82 1.82 -3.64 0.06
C THR A 82 2.64 -4.92 -0.11
N ARG A 83 2.04 -6.07 0.23
CA ARG A 83 2.65 -7.39 0.02
C ARG A 83 2.76 -7.73 -1.47
N ALA A 84 1.70 -7.50 -2.25
CA ALA A 84 1.71 -7.74 -3.69
C ALA A 84 2.79 -6.90 -4.38
N GLU A 85 2.92 -5.63 -4.01
CA GLU A 85 3.95 -4.74 -4.54
C GLU A 85 5.36 -5.24 -4.19
N ALA A 86 5.61 -5.65 -2.93
CA ALA A 86 6.91 -6.20 -2.53
C ALA A 86 7.25 -7.52 -3.27
N MET A 87 6.26 -8.39 -3.47
CA MET A 87 6.41 -9.63 -4.26
C MET A 87 6.72 -9.33 -5.73
N LEU A 88 6.07 -8.32 -6.31
CA LEU A 88 6.34 -7.89 -7.69
C LEU A 88 7.73 -7.24 -7.80
N ASP A 89 8.12 -6.45 -6.81
CA ASP A 89 9.42 -5.78 -6.74
C ASP A 89 10.58 -6.79 -6.72
N VAL A 90 10.48 -7.83 -5.88
CA VAL A 90 11.51 -8.88 -5.83
C VAL A 90 11.52 -9.72 -7.11
N LEU A 91 10.35 -10.02 -7.69
CA LEU A 91 10.25 -10.72 -8.97
C LEU A 91 10.97 -9.93 -10.08
N VAL A 92 10.67 -8.65 -10.22
CA VAL A 92 11.26 -7.77 -11.23
C VAL A 92 12.77 -7.57 -11.01
N SER A 93 13.23 -7.42 -9.76
CA SER A 93 14.68 -7.32 -9.45
C SER A 93 15.48 -8.58 -9.76
N SER A 94 14.81 -9.73 -9.71
CA SER A 94 15.43 -11.05 -9.85
C SER A 94 15.44 -11.53 -11.31
N LEU A 95 14.78 -10.83 -12.23
CA LEU A 95 14.73 -11.16 -13.66
C LEU A 95 15.57 -10.18 -14.48
N ASP A 96 16.30 -10.70 -15.46
CA ASP A 96 17.09 -9.86 -16.38
C ASP A 96 16.20 -8.95 -17.26
N ASP A 97 15.00 -9.40 -17.59
CA ASP A 97 13.97 -8.70 -18.37
C ASP A 97 12.83 -8.14 -17.48
N GLY A 98 13.08 -8.00 -16.17
CA GLY A 98 12.05 -7.59 -15.20
C GLY A 98 11.41 -6.23 -15.53
N GLU A 99 12.17 -5.27 -16.05
CA GLU A 99 11.64 -3.96 -16.45
C GLU A 99 10.67 -4.07 -17.63
N LEU A 100 10.93 -4.97 -18.59
CA LEU A 100 10.02 -5.24 -19.70
C LEU A 100 8.73 -5.90 -19.21
N LEU A 101 8.85 -6.86 -18.29
CA LEU A 101 7.69 -7.44 -17.60
C LEU A 101 6.86 -6.34 -16.93
N LEU A 102 7.49 -5.47 -16.14
CA LEU A 102 6.80 -4.41 -15.42
C LEU A 102 6.08 -3.42 -16.35
N ARG A 103 6.71 -3.06 -17.48
CA ARG A 103 6.06 -2.23 -18.51
C ARG A 103 4.88 -2.94 -19.17
N SER A 104 4.98 -4.25 -19.42
CA SER A 104 3.87 -5.02 -20.00
C SER A 104 2.65 -5.06 -19.07
N LEU A 105 2.87 -5.10 -17.75
CA LEU A 105 1.81 -5.11 -16.74
C LEU A 105 1.04 -3.79 -16.65
N ARG A 106 1.52 -2.68 -17.25
CA ARG A 106 0.74 -1.43 -17.36
C ARG A 106 -0.59 -1.62 -18.08
N SER A 107 -0.67 -2.59 -18.99
CA SER A 107 -1.90 -2.92 -19.72
C SER A 107 -2.74 -4.01 -19.04
N ASP A 108 -2.28 -4.58 -17.92
CA ASP A 108 -3.02 -5.62 -17.19
C ASP A 108 -4.17 -4.98 -16.39
N SER A 109 -5.39 -5.48 -16.57
CA SER A 109 -6.58 -4.91 -15.93
C SER A 109 -6.56 -4.94 -14.40
N TRP A 110 -5.79 -5.84 -13.79
CA TRP A 110 -5.73 -6.02 -12.34
C TRP A 110 -4.42 -5.52 -11.73
N LEU A 111 -3.30 -5.78 -12.41
CA LEU A 111 -1.96 -5.47 -11.93
C LEU A 111 -1.46 -4.08 -12.36
N ALA A 112 -2.12 -3.39 -13.30
CA ALA A 112 -1.70 -2.06 -13.73
C ALA A 112 -1.50 -1.07 -12.57
N PRO A 113 -2.39 -0.96 -11.55
CA PRO A 113 -2.18 -0.02 -10.45
C PRO A 113 -0.92 -0.32 -9.65
N THR A 114 -0.68 -1.59 -9.31
CA THR A 114 0.53 -2.03 -8.60
C THR A 114 1.79 -1.85 -9.45
N ALA A 115 1.70 -2.13 -10.76
CA ALA A 115 2.81 -1.94 -11.69
C ALA A 115 3.18 -0.46 -11.85
N LEU A 116 2.18 0.43 -11.95
CA LEU A 116 2.39 1.88 -12.03
C LEU A 116 3.01 2.44 -10.75
N SER A 117 2.52 2.01 -9.57
CA SER A 117 3.14 2.34 -8.27
C SER A 117 4.63 1.98 -8.26
N LEU A 118 4.95 0.74 -8.68
CA LEU A 118 6.32 0.25 -8.69
C LEU A 118 7.21 0.96 -9.72
N LEU A 119 6.69 1.26 -10.91
CA LEU A 119 7.40 2.02 -11.94
C LEU A 119 7.76 3.43 -11.46
N ALA A 120 6.82 4.10 -10.79
CA ALA A 120 7.05 5.41 -10.19
C ALA A 120 8.06 5.33 -9.03
N ARG A 121 7.92 4.34 -8.13
CA ARG A 121 8.85 4.13 -6.99
C ARG A 121 10.28 3.84 -7.45
N ARG A 122 10.45 3.18 -8.59
CA ARG A 122 11.76 2.90 -9.19
C ARG A 122 12.29 4.03 -10.08
N GLU A 123 11.58 5.16 -10.15
CA GLU A 123 11.93 6.32 -11.00
C GLU A 123 12.04 5.97 -12.50
N ILE A 124 11.37 4.89 -12.93
CA ILE A 124 11.33 4.46 -14.34
C ILE A 124 10.26 5.24 -15.12
N LEU A 125 9.24 5.72 -14.40
CA LEU A 125 8.11 6.46 -14.94
C LEU A 125 7.98 7.78 -14.19
N THR A 126 7.93 8.89 -14.93
CA THR A 126 7.73 10.23 -14.37
C THR A 126 6.26 10.65 -14.50
N PRO A 127 5.79 11.64 -13.71
CA PRO A 127 4.43 12.15 -13.82
C PRO A 127 4.05 12.60 -15.24
N GLU A 128 5.02 13.05 -16.04
CA GLU A 128 4.83 13.50 -17.41
C GLU A 128 4.59 12.35 -18.40
N ASP A 129 5.01 11.13 -18.05
CA ASP A 129 4.84 9.93 -18.88
C ASP A 129 3.47 9.25 -18.66
N LEU A 130 2.71 9.71 -17.67
CA LEU A 130 1.42 9.15 -17.29
C LEU A 130 0.30 9.72 -18.17
N THR A 131 -0.52 8.82 -18.68
CA THR A 131 -1.82 9.22 -19.21
C THR A 131 -2.75 9.63 -18.05
N GLU A 132 -3.76 10.44 -18.34
CA GLU A 132 -4.74 10.85 -17.32
C GLU A 132 -5.40 9.64 -16.60
N PRO A 133 -5.83 8.56 -17.30
CA PRO A 133 -6.34 7.37 -16.62
C PRO A 133 -5.32 6.70 -15.69
N GLU A 134 -4.04 6.63 -16.08
CA GLU A 134 -2.98 6.05 -15.24
C GLU A 134 -2.72 6.90 -13.99
N SER A 135 -2.74 8.23 -14.12
CA SER A 135 -2.65 9.15 -12.98
C SER A 135 -3.79 8.93 -11.99
N LEU A 136 -5.03 8.76 -12.47
CA LEU A 136 -6.18 8.47 -11.60
C LEU A 136 -6.04 7.10 -10.92
N LEU A 137 -5.54 6.08 -11.61
CA LEU A 137 -5.27 4.76 -11.03
C LEU A 137 -4.21 4.84 -9.93
N MET A 138 -3.16 5.64 -10.10
CA MET A 138 -2.13 5.83 -9.07
C MET A 138 -2.68 6.52 -7.83
N VAL A 139 -3.53 7.53 -7.99
CA VAL A 139 -4.22 8.16 -6.86
C VAL A 139 -5.09 7.15 -6.11
N ALA A 140 -5.85 6.32 -6.84
CA ALA A 140 -6.66 5.26 -6.24
C ALA A 140 -5.81 4.25 -5.46
N GLU A 141 -4.74 3.74 -6.08
CA GLU A 141 -3.85 2.76 -5.46
C GLU A 141 -3.18 3.34 -4.20
N SER A 142 -2.71 4.59 -4.25
CA SER A 142 -2.09 5.25 -3.10
C SER A 142 -3.06 5.40 -1.92
N LEU A 143 -4.31 5.76 -2.16
CA LEU A 143 -5.33 5.86 -1.10
C LEU A 143 -5.68 4.48 -0.51
N LEU A 144 -5.74 3.43 -1.34
CA LEU A 144 -5.99 2.07 -0.88
C LEU A 144 -4.82 1.54 -0.05
N GLN A 145 -3.58 1.79 -0.46
CA GLN A 145 -2.38 1.46 0.31
C GLN A 145 -2.32 2.21 1.65
N LEU A 146 -2.70 3.49 1.66
CA LEU A 146 -2.83 4.28 2.89
C LEU A 146 -3.87 3.67 3.84
N CYS A 147 -5.00 3.21 3.31
CA CYS A 147 -6.03 2.53 4.08
C CYS A 147 -5.54 1.20 4.66
N GLU A 148 -4.79 0.42 3.88
CA GLU A 148 -4.17 -0.82 4.36
C GLU A 148 -3.15 -0.55 5.49
N ALA A 149 -2.34 0.50 5.34
CA ALA A 149 -1.28 0.83 6.29
C ALA A 149 -1.80 1.44 7.61
N THR A 150 -2.83 2.29 7.54
CA THR A 150 -3.28 3.10 8.69
C THR A 150 -4.65 2.70 9.24
N GLY A 151 -5.38 1.86 8.52
CA GLY A 151 -6.74 1.48 8.83
C GLY A 151 -7.74 2.65 8.75
N ALA A 152 -8.99 2.35 9.09
CA ALA A 152 -10.10 3.31 9.02
C ALA A 152 -9.85 4.59 9.84
N ASP A 153 -9.23 4.47 11.01
CA ASP A 153 -8.99 5.60 11.91
C ASP A 153 -7.94 6.56 11.34
N GLY A 154 -6.86 6.02 10.76
CA GLY A 154 -5.82 6.81 10.12
C GLY A 154 -6.30 7.51 8.87
N VAL A 155 -7.10 6.84 8.03
CA VAL A 155 -7.72 7.46 6.84
C VAL A 155 -8.63 8.62 7.25
N ARG A 156 -9.50 8.44 8.27
CA ARG A 156 -10.35 9.53 8.75
C ARG A 156 -9.56 10.73 9.27
N GLU A 157 -8.42 10.47 9.90
CA GLU A 157 -7.54 11.53 10.38
C GLU A 157 -6.88 12.29 9.21
N VAL A 158 -6.41 11.60 8.17
CA VAL A 158 -5.88 12.23 6.96
C VAL A 158 -6.94 13.08 6.26
N LEU A 159 -8.15 12.53 6.08
CA LEU A 159 -9.29 13.27 5.51
C LEU A 159 -9.61 14.53 6.33
N ARG A 160 -9.51 14.44 7.66
CA ARG A 160 -9.73 15.59 8.56
C ARG A 160 -8.66 16.67 8.39
N GLN A 161 -7.41 16.28 8.23
CA GLN A 161 -6.28 17.21 8.17
C GLN A 161 -6.18 17.90 6.80
N GLN A 162 -6.36 17.14 5.71
CA GLN A 162 -6.17 17.62 4.34
C GLN A 162 -7.45 18.20 3.73
N GLY A 163 -8.63 17.88 4.28
CA GLY A 163 -9.90 18.50 3.89
C GLY A 163 -10.20 18.38 2.40
N ARG A 164 -10.14 19.50 1.67
CA ARG A 164 -10.52 19.56 0.24
C ARG A 164 -9.63 18.73 -0.66
N GLU A 165 -8.32 18.72 -0.42
CA GLU A 165 -7.37 17.95 -1.23
C GLU A 165 -7.68 16.45 -1.14
N ALA A 166 -8.01 15.98 0.06
CA ALA A 166 -8.39 14.59 0.31
C ALA A 166 -9.72 14.23 -0.37
N GLU A 167 -10.70 15.15 -0.37
CA GLU A 167 -11.97 14.98 -1.09
C GLU A 167 -11.79 14.93 -2.62
N GLU A 168 -10.88 15.73 -3.16
CA GLU A 168 -10.54 15.75 -4.58
C GLU A 168 -9.81 14.46 -4.99
N ALA A 169 -8.83 14.02 -4.20
CA ALA A 169 -8.13 12.75 -4.41
C ALA A 169 -9.09 11.56 -4.34
N LEU A 170 -10.03 11.54 -3.39
CA LEU A 170 -11.04 10.49 -3.30
C LEU A 170 -11.96 10.49 -4.53
N ARG A 171 -12.40 11.66 -4.99
CA ARG A 171 -13.23 11.76 -6.20
C ARG A 171 -12.50 11.25 -7.43
N ALA A 172 -11.22 11.61 -7.58
CA ALA A 172 -10.35 11.12 -8.63
C ALA A 172 -10.19 9.59 -8.57
N ALA A 173 -9.97 9.05 -7.37
CA ALA A 173 -9.84 7.60 -7.14
C ALA A 173 -11.12 6.83 -7.53
N LEU A 174 -12.30 7.35 -7.21
CA LEU A 174 -13.57 6.71 -7.57
C LEU A 174 -13.83 6.72 -9.08
N ALA A 175 -13.32 7.74 -9.79
CA ALA A 175 -13.43 7.86 -11.24
C ALA A 175 -12.34 7.07 -12.00
N SER A 176 -11.32 6.54 -11.32
CA SER A 176 -10.12 5.96 -11.92
C SER A 176 -10.32 4.69 -12.75
N GLY A 177 -11.44 3.99 -12.57
CA GLY A 177 -11.63 2.66 -13.18
C GLY A 177 -10.91 1.52 -12.45
N HIS A 178 -10.36 1.77 -11.26
CA HIS A 178 -9.58 0.80 -10.49
C HIS A 178 -10.30 -0.56 -10.30
N PRO A 179 -9.57 -1.70 -10.41
CA PRO A 179 -10.15 -3.04 -10.32
C PRO A 179 -10.79 -3.36 -8.96
N ASP A 180 -10.22 -2.87 -7.86
CA ASP A 180 -10.77 -3.08 -6.51
C ASP A 180 -11.90 -2.10 -6.21
N ARG A 181 -13.11 -2.50 -6.61
CA ARG A 181 -14.34 -1.76 -6.35
C ARG A 181 -14.78 -1.83 -4.89
N GLU A 182 -14.43 -2.91 -4.18
CA GLU A 182 -14.80 -3.10 -2.78
C GLU A 182 -14.00 -2.15 -1.89
N GLY A 183 -12.68 -2.13 -2.04
CA GLY A 183 -11.82 -1.20 -1.29
C GLY A 183 -12.14 0.27 -1.56
N LEU A 184 -12.50 0.62 -2.79
CA LEU A 184 -12.96 1.97 -3.12
C LEU A 184 -14.31 2.31 -2.48
N ALA A 185 -15.23 1.35 -2.37
CA ALA A 185 -16.51 1.55 -1.70
C ALA A 185 -16.31 1.75 -0.18
N ASP A 186 -15.40 0.98 0.43
CA ASP A 186 -15.05 1.13 1.84
C ASP A 186 -14.42 2.51 2.12
N LEU A 187 -13.52 2.97 1.25
CA LEU A 187 -12.96 4.34 1.33
C LEU A 187 -14.04 5.41 1.26
N GLN A 188 -14.99 5.29 0.32
CA GLN A 188 -16.11 6.22 0.20
C GLN A 188 -16.97 6.23 1.47
N ALA A 189 -17.29 5.05 2.02
CA ALA A 189 -18.07 4.94 3.26
C ALA A 189 -17.37 5.63 4.45
N LEU A 190 -16.05 5.50 4.57
CA LEU A 190 -15.27 6.19 5.60
C LEU A 190 -15.33 7.71 5.45
N ALA A 191 -15.26 8.21 4.22
CA ALA A 191 -15.35 9.64 3.94
C ALA A 191 -16.74 10.21 4.26
N ASP A 192 -17.80 9.49 3.91
CA ASP A 192 -19.18 9.89 4.21
C ASP A 192 -19.45 9.96 5.72
N LEU A 193 -18.96 8.96 6.47
CA LEU A 193 -19.03 8.97 7.93
C LEU A 193 -18.30 10.18 8.55
N GLN A 194 -17.14 10.53 8.00
CA GLN A 194 -16.37 11.68 8.46
C GLN A 194 -17.08 13.01 8.15
N ALA A 195 -17.65 13.14 6.95
CA ALA A 195 -18.41 14.32 6.56
C ALA A 195 -19.64 14.52 7.46
N LEU A 196 -20.34 13.43 7.82
CA LEU A 196 -21.45 13.47 8.77
C LEU A 196 -21.00 13.92 10.17
N ALA A 197 -19.90 13.37 10.67
CA ALA A 197 -19.35 13.74 11.97
C ALA A 197 -18.98 15.23 12.06
N GLU A 198 -18.39 15.78 10.99
CA GLU A 198 -18.07 17.21 10.92
C GLU A 198 -19.31 18.10 10.86
N ARG A 199 -20.37 17.69 10.16
CA ARG A 199 -21.66 18.41 10.17
C ARG A 199 -22.24 18.49 11.58
N VAL A 200 -22.33 17.36 12.29
CA VAL A 200 -22.84 17.30 13.67
C VAL A 200 -22.00 18.18 14.61
N ARG A 201 -20.67 18.20 14.45
CA ARG A 201 -19.78 19.07 15.23
C ARG A 201 -20.06 20.56 14.97
N ARG A 202 -20.25 20.96 13.71
CA ARG A 202 -20.56 22.35 13.35
C ARG A 202 -21.91 22.79 13.91
N GLU A 203 -22.93 21.94 13.83
CA GLU A 203 -24.25 22.21 14.41
C GLU A 203 -24.19 22.38 15.93
N ARG A 204 -23.46 21.50 16.63
CA ARG A 204 -23.23 21.64 18.08
C ARG A 204 -22.52 22.93 18.45
N LYS A 205 -21.46 23.32 17.71
CA LYS A 205 -20.74 24.58 17.93
C LYS A 205 -21.63 25.80 17.69
N ALA A 206 -22.45 25.78 16.62
CA ALA A 206 -23.40 26.84 16.34
C ALA A 206 -24.47 26.98 17.44
N HIS A 207 -24.95 25.85 17.97
CA HIS A 207 -25.92 25.84 19.07
C HIS A 207 -25.32 26.43 20.37
N VAL A 208 -24.08 26.06 20.71
CA VAL A 208 -23.38 26.63 21.89
C VAL A 208 -23.11 28.12 21.72
N GLY A 209 -22.70 28.57 20.52
CA GLY A 209 -22.49 29.99 20.23
C GLY A 209 -23.76 30.84 20.36
N LEU A 210 -24.92 30.30 19.94
CA LEU A 210 -26.23 30.96 20.07
C LEU A 210 -26.69 31.07 21.54
N VAL A 211 -26.43 30.05 22.36
CA VAL A 211 -26.76 30.07 23.80
C VAL A 211 -25.89 31.10 24.54
N GLN A 212 -24.60 31.18 24.23
CA GLN A 212 -23.70 32.18 24.84
C GLN A 212 -24.03 33.63 24.43
N GLN A 213 -24.41 33.87 23.17
CA GLN A 213 -24.81 35.22 22.73
C GLN A 213 -26.14 35.69 23.35
N ARG A 214 -27.07 34.79 23.65
CA ARG A 214 -28.30 35.15 24.38
C ARG A 214 -28.04 35.52 25.84
N GLY A 215 -27.17 34.76 26.54
CA GLY A 215 -26.79 35.08 27.92
C GLY A 215 -26.06 36.43 28.07
N HIS A 216 -25.28 36.82 27.07
CA HIS A 216 -24.53 38.08 27.12
C HIS A 216 -25.37 39.33 26.83
N ARG A 217 -26.53 39.19 26.16
CA ARG A 217 -27.45 40.30 25.87
C ARG A 217 -28.42 40.62 27.01
N GLU A 218 -28.73 39.66 27.90
CA GLU A 218 -29.64 39.92 29.03
C GLU A 218 -28.99 40.66 30.21
N ASN A 219 -27.66 40.63 30.35
CA ASN A 219 -26.96 41.31 31.47
C ASN A 219 -26.60 42.79 31.23
N GLY A 220 -26.88 43.34 30.04
CA GLY A 220 -26.49 44.72 29.69
C GLY A 220 -27.50 45.82 30.04
N ARG A 221 -28.67 45.51 30.64
CA ARG A 221 -29.76 46.48 30.86
C ARG A 221 -30.25 46.57 32.31
N ARG A 222 -29.37 46.62 33.31
CA ARG A 222 -29.74 47.08 34.66
C ARG A 222 -28.58 47.79 35.36
N GLY A 223 -28.55 49.12 35.31
CA GLY A 223 -27.61 49.89 36.15
C GLY A 223 -27.40 51.34 35.72
N GLY A 224 -28.48 52.14 35.65
CA GLY A 224 -28.35 53.54 35.25
C GLY A 224 -29.43 54.44 35.81
N ARG A 225 -29.64 54.44 37.14
CA ARG A 225 -30.39 55.50 37.83
C ARG A 225 -30.02 55.55 39.31
N ARG A 226 -29.11 56.46 39.69
CA ARG A 226 -29.18 57.28 40.91
C ARG A 226 -27.88 58.06 41.13
N ARG A 227 -27.99 59.39 41.15
CA ARG A 227 -27.54 60.35 42.20
C ARG A 227 -27.63 61.76 41.57
N ARG A 228 -28.60 62.54 42.04
CA ARG A 228 -28.50 63.61 43.07
C ARG A 228 -28.07 64.92 42.43
#